data_AF-A0A1Q2MCJ1-F1
#
_entry.id   AF-A0A1Q2MCJ1-F1
#
_cell.length_a   1.000
_cell.length_b   1.000
_cell.length_c   1.000
_cell.angle_alpha   90.00
_cell.angle_beta   90.00
_cell.angle_gamma   90.00
#
_symmetry.space_group_name_H-M   'P 1'
#
loop_
_entity.id
_entity.type
_entity.pdbx_description
1 polymer ?
#
loop_
_entity_poly.entity_id
_entity_poly.type
_entity_poly.pdbx_seq_one_letter_code
_entity_poly.pdbx_strand_id
1 'polypeptide(L)'
;MKAFAKCALVAVFVLLYINVETSAIISHSETTPPADWSDHPANECMGRWGTNASCVVIGPNVVITTCHQNGYNAAATSPVVINGKSYTVKDVYVPPVGSDIRICSLNNANFTNYAGVYTAEDVETDSEVSKQIVLGGYGKGRGEGLYNKNKLYGYNWAPEGNTNLRWAQNYIDSLMGDSFMMLDFDGPGHSSAAQYEGTAAEYDSGGGWFIYHEGQWKLAGLTYGVSTKSASYSQAWFKNPDTLRDQPDRAYAHRISYYSGWIEETLAIIPPSLVFGGTKGDINGDSLVNSMDLAAIANFWLETECSPENGWCQGRDINNDGSVTVADVAVISQSIAQ
;
A
#
# COMPACT_ATOMS: atom_id res chain seq x y z
N MET A 1 39.34 -4.54 -62.89
CA MET A 1 39.41 -3.15 -63.39
C MET A 1 38.09 -2.46 -63.07
N LYS A 2 38.13 -1.39 -62.26
CA LYS A 2 37.17 -0.26 -62.11
C LYS A 2 35.70 -0.65 -61.80
N ALA A 3 35.25 -0.62 -60.54
CA ALA A 3 34.83 0.56 -59.76
C ALA A 3 33.68 1.36 -60.40
N PHE A 4 32.49 1.32 -59.77
CA PHE A 4 31.67 2.51 -59.52
C PHE A 4 30.79 2.30 -58.28
N ALA A 5 31.00 3.15 -57.29
CA ALA A 5 30.21 3.32 -56.08
C ALA A 5 29.30 4.55 -56.23
N LYS A 6 28.12 4.53 -55.59
CA LYS A 6 27.35 5.63 -54.96
C LYS A 6 25.88 5.20 -54.81
N CYS A 7 25.39 4.97 -53.59
CA CYS A 7 24.78 5.92 -52.63
C CYS A 7 23.27 6.11 -52.83
N ALA A 8 22.48 5.53 -51.91
CA ALA A 8 21.25 6.10 -51.30
C ALA A 8 20.81 5.13 -50.19
N LEU A 9 21.24 5.34 -48.94
CA LEU A 9 20.57 6.10 -47.88
C LEU A 9 19.26 5.47 -47.36
N VAL A 10 19.42 4.71 -46.27
CA VAL A 10 18.64 4.71 -45.01
C VAL A 10 17.12 4.94 -45.07
N ALA A 11 16.37 3.93 -44.66
CA ALA A 11 15.23 4.09 -43.74
C ALA A 11 14.96 2.75 -43.00
N VAL A 12 15.78 2.44 -41.99
CA VAL A 12 15.38 1.46 -40.97
C VAL A 12 14.51 2.25 -40.00
N PHE A 13 13.19 2.09 -40.10
CA PHE A 13 12.27 2.49 -39.04
C PHE A 13 12.53 1.56 -37.85
N VAL A 14 13.47 1.96 -36.98
CA VAL A 14 13.45 1.49 -35.60
C VAL A 14 12.27 2.20 -34.96
N LEU A 15 11.10 1.57 -34.99
CA LEU A 15 10.05 1.86 -34.01
C LEU A 15 10.63 1.46 -32.65
N LEU A 16 11.28 2.42 -31.99
CA LEU A 16 11.41 2.42 -30.55
C LEU A 16 9.97 2.51 -30.02
N TYR A 17 9.36 1.35 -29.79
CA TYR A 17 8.34 1.22 -28.75
C TYR A 17 9.03 1.57 -27.44
N ILE A 18 9.12 2.86 -27.14
CA ILE A 18 9.18 3.31 -25.75
C ILE A 18 7.86 2.85 -25.16
N ASN A 19 7.89 1.72 -24.45
CA ASN A 19 6.83 1.39 -23.52
C ASN A 19 6.74 2.58 -22.58
N VAL A 20 5.77 3.45 -22.79
CA VAL A 20 5.43 4.46 -21.80
C VAL A 20 4.89 3.64 -20.64
N GLU A 21 5.70 3.50 -19.59
CA GLU A 21 5.32 2.71 -18.44
C GLU A 21 3.99 3.24 -17.92
N THR A 22 2.96 2.41 -18.05
CA THR A 22 1.63 2.72 -17.55
C THR A 22 1.76 2.99 -16.06
N SER A 23 1.20 4.10 -15.55
CA SER A 23 1.37 4.60 -14.16
C SER A 23 0.18 4.49 -13.15
N ALA A 24 0.10 3.55 -12.18
CA ALA A 24 -0.81 3.66 -11.02
C ALA A 24 -0.58 4.99 -10.33
N ILE A 25 -1.62 5.61 -9.80
CA ILE A 25 -1.59 7.05 -9.55
C ILE A 25 -1.29 7.81 -10.87
N ILE A 26 -2.22 8.64 -11.29
CA ILE A 26 -2.07 9.44 -12.52
C ILE A 26 -1.23 10.67 -12.19
N SER A 27 0.01 10.71 -12.67
CA SER A 27 0.91 11.87 -12.57
C SER A 27 1.10 12.58 -13.91
N HIS A 28 1.54 13.83 -13.94
CA HIS A 28 1.90 14.45 -15.22
C HIS A 28 3.20 13.86 -15.79
N SER A 29 3.35 13.90 -17.11
CA SER A 29 4.57 13.41 -17.80
C SER A 29 5.82 14.17 -17.42
N GLU A 30 5.69 15.46 -17.12
CA GLU A 30 6.81 16.33 -16.76
C GLU A 30 7.16 16.25 -15.27
N THR A 31 6.26 15.69 -14.45
CA THR A 31 6.37 15.64 -12.98
C THR A 31 6.25 14.22 -12.44
N THR A 32 6.52 13.20 -13.27
CA THR A 32 6.61 11.83 -12.77
C THR A 32 7.85 11.72 -11.88
N PRO A 33 7.75 11.19 -10.65
CA PRO A 33 8.94 11.01 -9.82
C PRO A 33 10.01 10.18 -10.54
N PRO A 34 11.30 10.54 -10.38
CA PRO A 34 12.37 9.72 -10.91
C PRO A 34 12.48 8.39 -10.15
N ALA A 35 13.10 7.38 -10.77
CA ALA A 35 13.19 6.03 -10.20
C ALA A 35 13.99 5.94 -8.88
N ASP A 36 14.85 6.91 -8.62
CA ASP A 36 15.66 7.05 -7.41
C ASP A 36 15.04 8.02 -6.39
N TRP A 37 13.80 8.48 -6.61
CA TRP A 37 13.08 9.27 -5.62
C TRP A 37 12.93 8.45 -4.33
N SER A 38 13.23 9.06 -3.18
CA SER A 38 13.22 8.40 -1.88
C SER A 38 12.40 9.16 -0.84
N ASP A 39 11.76 10.27 -1.21
CA ASP A 39 10.94 11.09 -0.32
C ASP A 39 9.51 10.53 -0.27
N HIS A 40 9.41 9.25 0.13
CA HIS A 40 8.19 8.50 0.27
C HIS A 40 8.42 7.33 1.27
N PRO A 41 7.38 6.68 1.80
CA PRO A 41 7.55 5.47 2.61
C PRO A 41 8.32 4.38 1.84
N ALA A 42 8.96 3.46 2.55
CA ALA A 42 9.58 2.29 1.90
C ALA A 42 8.57 1.56 1.00
N ASN A 43 9.01 1.04 -0.15
CA ASN A 43 8.12 0.36 -1.10
C ASN A 43 7.41 -0.85 -0.48
N GLU A 44 8.05 -1.49 0.51
CA GLU A 44 7.51 -2.60 1.28
C GLU A 44 6.32 -2.21 2.16
N CYS A 45 6.11 -0.91 2.45
CA CYS A 45 4.92 -0.43 3.15
C CYS A 45 3.66 -0.53 2.28
N MET A 46 3.78 -0.78 0.98
CA MET A 46 2.66 -0.87 0.05
C MET A 46 2.50 -2.28 -0.51
N GLY A 47 1.25 -2.76 -0.51
CA GLY A 47 0.88 -4.04 -1.08
C GLY A 47 -0.22 -3.91 -2.13
N ARG A 48 -0.30 -4.93 -2.97
CA ARG A 48 -1.44 -5.16 -3.86
C ARG A 48 -2.47 -6.04 -3.15
N TRP A 49 -3.71 -5.60 -3.17
CA TRP A 49 -4.85 -6.37 -2.68
C TRP A 49 -5.60 -7.02 -3.85
N GLY A 50 -5.43 -8.33 -4.01
CA GLY A 50 -6.05 -9.08 -5.10
C GLY A 50 -5.66 -8.55 -6.48
N THR A 51 -6.64 -8.37 -7.35
CA THR A 51 -6.45 -7.88 -8.73
C THR A 51 -7.03 -6.50 -8.97
N ASN A 52 -7.61 -5.85 -7.97
CA ASN A 52 -8.36 -4.60 -8.14
C ASN A 52 -8.25 -3.58 -6.99
N ALA A 53 -7.22 -3.69 -6.13
CA ALA A 53 -6.97 -2.73 -5.05
C ALA A 53 -5.52 -2.75 -4.55
N SER A 54 -5.23 -1.81 -3.65
CA SER A 54 -4.00 -1.67 -2.90
C SER A 54 -4.25 -1.88 -1.40
N CYS A 55 -3.18 -2.04 -0.63
CA CYS A 55 -3.19 -2.04 0.83
C CYS A 55 -1.90 -1.43 1.38
N VAL A 56 -1.91 -1.09 2.67
CA VAL A 56 -0.76 -0.52 3.37
C VAL A 56 -0.37 -1.44 4.52
N VAL A 57 0.93 -1.73 4.66
CA VAL A 57 1.48 -2.45 5.80
C VAL A 57 1.60 -1.51 6.99
N ILE A 58 0.94 -1.84 8.10
CA ILE A 58 0.90 -1.02 9.33
C ILE A 58 1.40 -1.78 10.57
N GLY A 59 1.96 -2.97 10.37
CA GLY A 59 2.60 -3.74 11.41
C GLY A 59 3.26 -5.01 10.86
N PRO A 60 3.97 -5.79 11.70
CA PRO A 60 4.78 -6.93 11.27
C PRO A 60 4.01 -7.99 10.47
N ASN A 61 2.73 -8.18 10.72
CA ASN A 61 1.88 -9.13 10.03
C ASN A 61 0.53 -8.52 9.66
N VAL A 62 0.46 -7.19 9.56
CA VAL A 62 -0.81 -6.48 9.48
C VAL A 62 -0.83 -5.52 8.31
N VAL A 63 -1.93 -5.58 7.56
CA VAL A 63 -2.25 -4.61 6.52
C VAL A 63 -3.59 -3.94 6.81
N ILE A 64 -3.76 -2.74 6.28
CA ILE A 64 -5.03 -2.01 6.24
C ILE A 64 -5.40 -1.69 4.79
N THR A 65 -6.68 -1.75 4.46
CA THR A 65 -7.22 -1.49 3.13
C THR A 65 -8.72 -1.13 3.22
N THR A 66 -9.34 -0.84 2.09
CA THR A 66 -10.80 -0.60 1.99
C THR A 66 -11.62 -1.88 1.89
N CYS A 67 -12.94 -1.82 2.08
CA CYS A 67 -13.84 -2.96 2.02
C CYS A 67 -14.52 -3.16 0.65
N HIS A 68 -14.75 -2.09 -0.13
CA HIS A 68 -15.69 -2.07 -1.25
C HIS A 68 -15.36 -3.02 -2.41
N GLN A 69 -14.14 -3.55 -2.48
CA GLN A 69 -13.78 -4.53 -3.52
C GLN A 69 -14.52 -5.86 -3.34
N ASN A 70 -14.63 -6.34 -2.10
CA ASN A 70 -15.11 -7.70 -1.78
C ASN A 70 -15.98 -7.75 -0.51
N GLY A 71 -16.43 -6.58 -0.03
CA GLY A 71 -17.12 -6.45 1.25
C GLY A 71 -16.22 -6.73 2.45
N TYR A 72 -16.86 -6.97 3.59
CA TYR A 72 -16.21 -7.13 4.90
C TYR A 72 -15.53 -8.50 5.10
N ASN A 73 -15.89 -9.52 4.32
CA ASN A 73 -15.32 -10.87 4.42
C ASN A 73 -14.20 -11.07 3.41
N ALA A 74 -13.00 -10.63 3.77
CA ALA A 74 -11.81 -10.69 2.92
C ALA A 74 -11.04 -12.03 2.97
N ALA A 75 -11.31 -12.88 3.96
CA ALA A 75 -10.45 -14.01 4.34
C ALA A 75 -10.29 -15.14 3.29
N ALA A 76 -11.09 -15.16 2.21
CA ALA A 76 -11.16 -16.34 1.34
C ALA A 76 -10.72 -16.15 -0.13
N THR A 77 -10.46 -14.94 -0.65
CA THR A 77 -10.43 -14.77 -2.13
C THR A 77 -9.35 -13.86 -2.71
N SER A 78 -8.64 -13.04 -1.92
CA SER A 78 -7.67 -12.08 -2.47
C SER A 78 -6.26 -12.35 -1.97
N PRO A 79 -5.30 -12.75 -2.84
CA PRO A 79 -3.90 -12.75 -2.43
C PRO A 79 -3.47 -11.32 -2.09
N VAL A 80 -2.75 -11.17 -0.99
CA VAL A 80 -2.07 -9.92 -0.64
C VAL A 80 -0.64 -10.04 -1.12
N VAL A 81 -0.20 -9.19 -2.05
CA VAL A 81 1.15 -9.26 -2.62
C VAL A 81 1.95 -8.06 -2.15
N ILE A 82 3.02 -8.29 -1.40
CA ILE A 82 3.93 -7.26 -0.88
C ILE A 82 5.35 -7.65 -1.28
N ASN A 83 6.07 -6.73 -1.92
CA ASN A 83 7.43 -6.96 -2.45
C ASN A 83 7.54 -8.27 -3.27
N GLY A 84 6.54 -8.55 -4.10
CA GLY A 84 6.47 -9.76 -4.93
C GLY A 84 6.10 -11.06 -4.20
N LYS A 85 6.07 -11.09 -2.85
CA LYS A 85 5.64 -12.24 -2.07
C LYS A 85 4.13 -12.22 -1.84
N SER A 86 3.49 -13.37 -2.03
CA SER A 86 2.06 -13.54 -1.80
C SER A 86 1.78 -14.04 -0.39
N TYR A 87 0.77 -13.46 0.24
CA TYR A 87 0.27 -13.77 1.57
C TYR A 87 -1.23 -14.05 1.52
N THR A 88 -1.71 -14.83 2.48
CA THR A 88 -3.14 -15.06 2.70
C THR A 88 -3.59 -14.34 3.95
N VAL A 89 -4.79 -13.76 3.91
CA VAL A 89 -5.45 -13.18 5.08
C VAL A 89 -5.72 -14.28 6.11
N LYS A 90 -5.37 -14.01 7.37
CA LYS A 90 -5.64 -14.87 8.52
C LYS A 90 -6.92 -14.42 9.21
N ASP A 91 -6.92 -13.20 9.74
CA ASP A 91 -8.06 -12.60 10.42
C ASP A 91 -8.43 -11.26 9.76
N VAL A 92 -9.71 -10.88 9.86
CA VAL A 92 -10.23 -9.61 9.35
C VAL A 92 -10.92 -8.87 10.49
N TYR A 93 -10.57 -7.61 10.66
CA TYR A 93 -11.11 -6.71 11.66
C TYR A 93 -11.76 -5.54 10.96
N VAL A 94 -13.01 -5.29 11.30
CA VAL A 94 -13.82 -4.20 10.74
C VAL A 94 -14.27 -3.29 11.88
N PRO A 95 -14.32 -1.97 11.65
CA PRO A 95 -14.77 -1.04 12.67
C PRO A 95 -16.24 -1.26 13.04
N PRO A 96 -16.66 -0.91 14.28
CA PRO A 96 -18.02 -1.16 14.78
C PRO A 96 -19.14 -0.50 13.97
N VAL A 97 -18.83 0.56 13.22
CA VAL A 97 -19.76 1.28 12.34
C VAL A 97 -19.29 1.06 10.91
N GLY A 98 -20.19 0.58 10.03
CA GLY A 98 -19.92 0.15 8.66
C GLY A 98 -19.23 1.19 7.78
N SER A 99 -17.94 1.33 7.98
CA SER A 99 -17.03 2.18 7.22
C SER A 99 -16.22 1.31 6.29
N ASP A 100 -15.82 1.90 5.18
CA ASP A 100 -15.19 1.20 4.07
C ASP A 100 -13.68 1.00 4.30
N ILE A 101 -13.32 0.53 5.51
CA ILE A 101 -11.96 0.19 5.94
C ILE A 101 -11.95 -1.15 6.66
N ARG A 102 -10.84 -1.89 6.54
CA ARG A 102 -10.56 -3.11 7.28
C ARG A 102 -9.08 -3.23 7.60
N ILE A 103 -8.80 -3.85 8.74
CA ILE A 103 -7.48 -4.35 9.10
C ILE A 103 -7.47 -5.87 8.85
N CYS A 104 -6.37 -6.40 8.34
CA CYS A 104 -6.20 -7.83 8.13
C CYS A 104 -4.85 -8.27 8.68
N SER A 105 -4.87 -9.33 9.51
CA SER A 105 -3.65 -10.06 9.82
C SER A 105 -3.33 -11.03 8.68
N LEU A 106 -2.05 -11.29 8.43
CA LEU A 106 -1.58 -12.15 7.34
C LEU A 106 -0.86 -13.38 7.89
N ASN A 107 -1.09 -14.54 7.27
CA ASN A 107 -0.32 -15.75 7.56
C ASN A 107 1.12 -15.57 7.07
N ASN A 108 2.09 -15.98 7.89
CA ASN A 108 3.52 -16.08 7.55
C ASN A 108 4.15 -14.75 7.09
N ALA A 109 3.57 -13.63 7.56
CA ALA A 109 4.10 -12.28 7.39
C ALA A 109 4.95 -11.87 8.60
N ASN A 110 6.05 -11.19 8.32
CA ASN A 110 6.97 -10.63 9.31
C ASN A 110 7.72 -9.44 8.68
N PHE A 111 6.99 -8.36 8.39
CA PHE A 111 7.49 -7.15 7.78
C PHE A 111 8.33 -6.36 8.78
N THR A 112 9.54 -5.97 8.37
CA THR A 112 10.41 -5.07 9.13
C THR A 112 10.22 -3.60 8.75
N ASN A 113 9.56 -3.36 7.62
CA ASN A 113 9.18 -2.03 7.13
C ASN A 113 7.65 -1.96 7.11
N TYR A 114 7.09 -0.98 7.82
CA TYR A 114 5.68 -0.68 7.83
C TYR A 114 5.48 0.80 8.14
N ALA A 115 4.37 1.36 7.69
CA ALA A 115 4.06 2.76 7.93
C ALA A 115 3.59 2.96 9.38
N GLY A 116 3.97 4.08 9.99
CA GLY A 116 3.30 4.57 11.19
C GLY A 116 1.85 4.94 10.87
N VAL A 117 0.98 4.97 11.87
CA VAL A 117 -0.40 5.47 11.73
C VAL A 117 -0.40 6.95 12.10
N TYR A 118 -0.99 7.81 11.27
CA TYR A 118 -1.17 9.24 11.60
C TYR A 118 -2.41 9.37 12.48
N THR A 119 -2.20 9.64 13.77
CA THR A 119 -3.24 9.55 14.80
C THR A 119 -3.95 10.89 15.00
N ALA A 120 -5.01 10.90 15.80
CA ALA A 120 -5.63 12.15 16.26
C ALA A 120 -4.67 13.04 17.07
N GLU A 121 -3.64 12.46 17.73
CA GLU A 121 -2.64 13.22 18.48
C GLU A 121 -1.60 13.88 17.56
N ASP A 122 -1.33 13.28 16.39
CA ASP A 122 -0.44 13.85 15.37
C ASP A 122 -1.08 15.05 14.63
N VAL A 123 -2.40 15.21 14.74
CA VAL A 123 -3.12 16.34 14.12
C VAL A 123 -2.74 17.62 14.88
N GLU A 124 -1.90 18.44 14.25
CA GLU A 124 -1.55 19.76 14.73
C GLU A 124 -2.81 20.63 14.92
N THR A 125 -2.69 21.72 15.70
CA THR A 125 -3.81 22.60 16.08
C THR A 125 -4.64 23.12 14.91
N ASP A 126 -4.09 23.09 13.69
CA ASP A 126 -4.58 23.83 12.54
C ASP A 126 -5.12 22.94 11.40
N SER A 127 -5.24 21.61 11.60
CA SER A 127 -5.76 20.60 10.63
C SER A 127 -4.71 19.93 9.72
N GLU A 128 -5.09 18.79 9.11
CA GLU A 128 -4.37 18.16 8.00
C GLU A 128 -4.52 18.91 6.67
N VAL A 129 -5.47 19.84 6.57
CA VAL A 129 -5.66 20.66 5.36
C VAL A 129 -4.37 21.42 5.04
N SER A 130 -4.07 21.51 3.74
CA SER A 130 -2.86 22.08 3.15
C SER A 130 -1.55 21.35 3.46
N LYS A 131 -1.59 20.22 4.19
CA LYS A 131 -0.40 19.37 4.32
C LYS A 131 -0.10 18.69 2.99
N GLN A 132 1.19 18.69 2.63
CA GLN A 132 1.66 17.87 1.52
C GLN A 132 1.57 16.40 1.92
N ILE A 133 1.14 15.58 0.96
CA ILE A 133 1.08 14.14 1.10
C ILE A 133 1.87 13.47 -0.02
N VAL A 134 2.29 12.24 0.27
CA VAL A 134 2.71 11.28 -0.74
C VAL A 134 1.62 10.24 -0.89
N LEU A 135 1.20 9.96 -2.12
CA LEU A 135 0.18 8.94 -2.42
C LEU A 135 0.87 7.72 -3.01
N GLY A 136 0.50 6.54 -2.52
CA GLY A 136 1.00 5.26 -3.03
C GLY A 136 -0.13 4.34 -3.45
N GLY A 137 0.04 3.67 -4.59
CA GLY A 137 -0.97 2.74 -5.09
C GLY A 137 -0.44 1.81 -6.18
N TYR A 138 -1.16 0.71 -6.39
CA TYR A 138 -0.86 -0.26 -7.44
C TYR A 138 -1.72 -0.09 -8.70
N GLY A 139 -2.79 0.71 -8.66
CA GLY A 139 -3.87 0.75 -9.63
C GLY A 139 -3.53 1.11 -11.09
N LYS A 140 -4.47 1.77 -11.76
CA LYS A 140 -4.38 1.98 -13.21
C LYS A 140 -3.43 3.08 -13.61
N GLY A 141 -2.79 2.78 -14.74
CA GLY A 141 -1.82 3.60 -15.43
C GLY A 141 -2.23 5.03 -15.78
N ARG A 142 -1.31 5.99 -15.85
CA ARG A 142 -1.42 7.09 -16.83
C ARG A 142 -1.38 6.50 -18.23
N GLY A 143 -2.40 6.81 -19.02
CA GLY A 143 -2.48 6.54 -20.45
C GLY A 143 -2.24 7.81 -21.28
N GLU A 144 -2.83 7.85 -22.47
CA GLU A 144 -2.66 8.96 -23.39
C GLU A 144 -3.20 10.29 -22.85
N GLY A 145 -2.52 11.39 -23.21
CA GLY A 145 -2.97 12.74 -22.92
C GLY A 145 -4.28 13.06 -23.63
N LEU A 146 -5.17 13.77 -22.93
CA LEU A 146 -6.46 14.20 -23.44
C LEU A 146 -6.39 15.67 -23.85
N TYR A 147 -6.78 15.96 -25.10
CA TYR A 147 -6.62 17.28 -25.70
C TYR A 147 -7.93 17.85 -26.24
N ASN A 148 -8.14 19.16 -26.03
CA ASN A 148 -9.15 19.93 -26.74
C ASN A 148 -8.51 21.25 -27.21
N LYS A 149 -8.68 21.60 -28.49
CA LYS A 149 -8.04 22.77 -29.12
C LYS A 149 -6.51 22.79 -28.88
N ASN A 150 -5.86 21.62 -28.97
CA ASN A 150 -4.43 21.40 -28.69
C ASN A 150 -3.98 21.76 -27.27
N LYS A 151 -4.91 21.89 -26.31
CA LYS A 151 -4.59 22.07 -24.90
C LYS A 151 -4.83 20.76 -24.17
N LEU A 152 -3.81 20.28 -23.47
CA LEU A 152 -3.92 19.14 -22.57
C LEU A 152 -4.85 19.52 -21.41
N TYR A 153 -5.81 18.66 -21.10
CA TYR A 153 -6.77 18.87 -20.01
C TYR A 153 -6.83 17.71 -19.00
N GLY A 154 -6.19 16.58 -19.31
CA GLY A 154 -6.20 15.39 -18.49
C GLY A 154 -5.50 14.22 -19.17
N TYR A 155 -5.70 13.03 -18.63
CA TYR A 155 -5.15 11.77 -19.16
C TYR A 155 -6.21 10.68 -19.13
N ASN A 156 -6.16 9.77 -20.11
CA ASN A 156 -6.83 8.48 -19.96
C ASN A 156 -6.15 7.67 -18.86
N TRP A 157 -6.90 6.78 -18.23
CA TRP A 157 -6.31 5.67 -17.49
C TRP A 157 -5.88 4.59 -18.48
N ALA A 158 -4.75 3.95 -18.19
CA ALA A 158 -4.27 2.84 -19.01
C ALA A 158 -5.28 1.69 -19.01
N PRO A 159 -5.37 0.92 -20.11
CA PRO A 159 -6.35 -0.16 -20.22
C PRO A 159 -6.08 -1.29 -19.21
N GLU A 160 -4.81 -1.49 -18.85
CA GLU A 160 -4.33 -2.46 -17.86
C GLU A 160 -3.60 -1.72 -16.72
N GLY A 161 -3.49 -2.38 -15.56
CA GLY A 161 -2.87 -1.82 -14.37
C GLY A 161 -2.91 -2.81 -13.21
N ASN A 162 -2.63 -2.32 -12.00
CA ASN A 162 -2.60 -3.15 -10.79
C ASN A 162 -1.42 -4.15 -10.69
N THR A 163 -0.25 -3.77 -11.20
CA THR A 163 0.95 -4.63 -11.18
C THR A 163 2.21 -3.94 -10.69
N ASN A 164 2.34 -2.62 -10.88
CA ASN A 164 3.50 -1.88 -10.40
C ASN A 164 3.05 -0.94 -9.27
N LEU A 165 3.92 -0.76 -8.27
CA LEU A 165 3.77 0.25 -7.24
C LEU A 165 4.21 1.60 -7.79
N ARG A 166 3.45 2.65 -7.53
CA ARG A 166 3.83 4.01 -7.90
C ARG A 166 3.45 5.01 -6.83
N TRP A 167 4.15 6.13 -6.89
CA TRP A 167 4.09 7.22 -5.94
C TRP A 167 3.84 8.54 -6.65
N ALA A 168 3.16 9.46 -5.97
CA ALA A 168 3.04 10.85 -6.37
C ALA A 168 2.96 11.74 -5.13
N GLN A 169 2.90 13.05 -5.33
CA GLN A 169 2.61 14.04 -4.31
C GLN A 169 1.30 14.78 -4.63
N ASN A 170 0.68 15.32 -3.59
CA ASN A 170 -0.44 16.26 -3.68
C ASN A 170 -0.56 17.02 -2.35
N TYR A 171 -1.54 17.91 -2.22
CA TYR A 171 -1.93 18.56 -0.98
C TYR A 171 -3.34 18.14 -0.58
N ILE A 172 -3.61 18.12 0.74
CA ILE A 172 -4.97 17.92 1.22
C ILE A 172 -5.75 19.23 1.08
N ASP A 173 -6.75 19.30 0.22
CA ASP A 173 -7.52 20.52 -0.01
C ASP A 173 -8.60 20.76 1.06
N SER A 174 -9.23 19.68 1.52
CA SER A 174 -10.33 19.79 2.47
C SER A 174 -10.63 18.50 3.20
N LEU A 175 -11.33 18.63 4.32
CA LEU A 175 -11.98 17.54 5.02
C LEU A 175 -13.47 17.48 4.64
N MET A 176 -13.98 16.28 4.40
CA MET A 176 -15.37 16.02 4.04
C MET A 176 -16.07 15.35 5.22
N GLY A 177 -16.61 16.20 6.12
CA GLY A 177 -17.00 15.74 7.45
C GLY A 177 -15.77 15.29 8.25
N ASP A 178 -15.98 14.39 9.21
CA ASP A 178 -14.90 13.95 10.09
C ASP A 178 -14.06 12.80 9.51
N SER A 179 -14.62 12.02 8.57
CA SER A 179 -14.11 10.70 8.19
C SER A 179 -13.45 10.62 6.81
N PHE A 180 -13.46 11.70 6.02
CA PHE A 180 -12.85 11.74 4.70
C PHE A 180 -11.98 12.98 4.50
N MET A 181 -10.93 12.81 3.72
CA MET A 181 -10.11 13.88 3.16
C MET A 181 -10.22 13.90 1.64
N MET A 182 -9.96 15.06 1.05
CA MET A 182 -10.09 15.29 -0.38
C MET A 182 -8.88 16.07 -0.88
N LEU A 183 -8.46 15.74 -2.10
CA LEU A 183 -7.53 16.50 -2.92
C LEU A 183 -8.13 16.71 -4.31
N ASP A 184 -7.56 17.61 -5.09
CA ASP A 184 -7.80 17.73 -6.52
C ASP A 184 -6.54 17.48 -7.36
N PHE A 185 -6.73 17.13 -8.63
CA PHE A 185 -5.63 16.89 -9.55
C PHE A 185 -5.25 18.18 -10.25
N ASP A 186 -4.27 18.88 -9.71
CA ASP A 186 -3.84 20.16 -10.25
C ASP A 186 -3.24 20.02 -11.64
N GLY A 187 -3.26 21.09 -12.43
CA GLY A 187 -2.70 21.09 -13.78
C GLY A 187 -1.18 21.31 -13.80
N PRO A 188 -0.47 20.90 -14.86
CA PRO A 188 0.96 21.15 -15.00
C PRO A 188 1.26 22.65 -14.92
N GLY A 189 2.18 23.04 -14.03
CA GLY A 189 2.58 24.42 -13.81
C GLY A 189 1.56 25.29 -13.07
N HIS A 190 0.49 24.70 -12.52
CA HIS A 190 -0.42 25.39 -11.62
C HIS A 190 0.27 25.69 -10.28
N SER A 191 -0.07 26.81 -9.63
CA SER A 191 0.65 27.26 -8.43
C SER A 191 0.39 26.44 -7.18
N SER A 192 -0.69 25.65 -7.15
CA SER A 192 -0.98 24.69 -6.07
C SER A 192 -0.50 23.28 -6.37
N ALA A 193 -0.04 23.00 -7.60
CA ALA A 193 0.44 21.67 -7.98
C ALA A 193 1.67 21.29 -7.16
N ALA A 194 1.68 20.07 -6.63
CA ALA A 194 2.87 19.51 -6.01
C ALA A 194 3.98 19.26 -7.06
N GLN A 195 5.22 19.14 -6.60
CA GLN A 195 6.37 18.86 -7.48
C GLN A 195 6.14 17.59 -8.30
N TYR A 196 5.61 16.56 -7.66
CA TYR A 196 5.25 15.30 -8.31
C TYR A 196 3.74 15.07 -8.33
N GLU A 197 3.00 16.10 -8.74
CA GLU A 197 1.53 16.12 -8.78
C GLU A 197 0.93 14.83 -9.37
N GLY A 198 0.00 14.23 -8.62
CA GLY A 198 -0.76 13.09 -9.08
C GLY A 198 -2.05 12.83 -8.31
N THR A 199 -2.90 11.98 -8.88
CA THR A 199 -4.22 11.62 -8.32
C THR A 199 -4.51 10.13 -8.45
N ALA A 200 -5.47 9.62 -7.68
CA ALA A 200 -5.84 8.21 -7.72
C ALA A 200 -6.52 7.80 -9.05
N ALA A 201 -6.46 6.51 -9.37
CA ALA A 201 -7.17 5.89 -10.48
C ALA A 201 -7.98 4.66 -10.01
N GLU A 202 -8.64 3.99 -10.96
CA GLU A 202 -9.19 2.66 -10.71
C GLU A 202 -8.12 1.72 -10.11
N TYR A 203 -8.54 0.88 -9.17
CA TYR A 203 -7.68 -0.07 -8.45
C TYR A 203 -6.65 0.54 -7.48
N ASP A 204 -6.63 1.86 -7.30
CA ASP A 204 -5.86 2.49 -6.21
C ASP A 204 -6.57 2.45 -4.86
N SER A 205 -7.83 1.99 -4.81
CA SER A 205 -8.58 1.84 -3.56
C SER A 205 -7.79 1.07 -2.49
N GLY A 206 -7.78 1.58 -1.27
CA GLY A 206 -6.95 1.07 -0.18
C GLY A 206 -5.47 1.45 -0.27
N GLY A 207 -5.07 2.23 -1.27
CA GLY A 207 -3.74 2.83 -1.39
C GLY A 207 -3.53 3.95 -0.38
N GLY A 208 -2.32 4.08 0.14
CA GLY A 208 -2.02 4.98 1.26
C GLY A 208 -1.74 6.42 0.84
N TRP A 209 -2.21 7.38 1.65
CA TRP A 209 -1.82 8.78 1.61
C TRP A 209 -1.01 9.05 2.87
N PHE A 210 0.23 9.53 2.72
CA PHE A 210 1.21 9.60 3.79
C PHE A 210 1.60 11.04 4.07
N ILE A 211 1.62 11.40 5.35
CA ILE A 211 2.15 12.68 5.84
C ILE A 211 3.50 12.40 6.50
N TYR A 212 4.52 13.20 6.18
CA TYR A 212 5.78 13.17 6.90
C TYR A 212 5.63 13.93 8.21
N HIS A 213 5.77 13.24 9.34
CA HIS A 213 5.56 13.80 10.66
C HIS A 213 6.64 13.28 11.61
N GLU A 214 7.31 14.20 12.31
CA GLU A 214 8.37 13.87 13.30
C GLU A 214 9.46 12.91 12.78
N GLY A 215 9.85 13.07 11.52
CA GLY A 215 10.91 12.26 10.92
C GLY A 215 10.45 10.93 10.32
N GLN A 216 9.15 10.64 10.35
CA GLN A 216 8.59 9.38 9.84
C GLN A 216 7.42 9.62 8.89
N TRP A 217 7.29 8.75 7.89
CA TRP A 217 6.09 8.69 7.06
C TRP A 217 4.97 7.97 7.82
N LYS A 218 3.86 8.68 8.05
CA LYS A 218 2.68 8.14 8.72
C LYS A 218 1.49 8.10 7.76
N LEU A 219 0.75 7.00 7.77
CA LEU A 219 -0.46 6.79 6.99
C LEU A 219 -1.57 7.70 7.50
N ALA A 220 -1.96 8.68 6.70
CA ALA A 220 -3.00 9.67 7.00
C ALA A 220 -4.30 9.41 6.25
N GLY A 221 -4.25 8.76 5.08
CA GLY A 221 -5.42 8.45 4.29
C GLY A 221 -5.38 7.08 3.62
N LEU A 222 -6.56 6.51 3.36
CA LEU A 222 -6.73 5.36 2.46
C LEU A 222 -7.62 5.74 1.29
N THR A 223 -7.10 5.65 0.08
CA THR A 223 -7.81 5.96 -1.16
C THR A 223 -9.16 5.24 -1.19
N TYR A 224 -10.23 6.02 -1.30
CA TYR A 224 -11.61 5.54 -1.36
C TYR A 224 -12.12 5.56 -2.80
N GLY A 225 -11.88 6.66 -3.51
CA GLY A 225 -12.31 6.81 -4.89
C GLY A 225 -12.03 8.20 -5.45
N VAL A 226 -12.52 8.44 -6.66
CA VAL A 226 -12.37 9.70 -7.38
C VAL A 226 -13.72 10.22 -7.85
N SER A 227 -13.89 11.54 -7.90
CA SER A 227 -15.04 12.14 -8.57
C SER A 227 -14.82 12.07 -10.08
N THR A 228 -15.76 11.52 -10.84
CA THR A 228 -15.75 11.66 -12.29
C THR A 228 -16.84 12.65 -12.69
N LYS A 229 -16.47 13.82 -13.23
CA LYS A 229 -17.43 14.64 -14.01
C LYS A 229 -17.60 14.12 -15.45
N SER A 230 -16.78 13.15 -15.83
CA SER A 230 -16.79 12.50 -17.14
C SER A 230 -17.89 11.46 -17.30
N ALA A 231 -18.47 11.39 -18.50
CA ALA A 231 -19.25 10.24 -18.95
C ALA A 231 -18.38 8.98 -19.20
N SER A 232 -17.04 9.12 -19.14
CA SER A 232 -16.08 8.03 -19.29
C SER A 232 -15.35 7.76 -17.97
N TYR A 233 -15.59 6.59 -17.38
CA TYR A 233 -15.06 6.11 -16.09
C TYR A 233 -13.55 5.79 -16.08
N SER A 234 -12.75 6.32 -17.01
CA SER A 234 -11.35 5.92 -17.18
C SER A 234 -10.46 7.10 -17.55
N GLN A 235 -10.64 8.22 -16.86
CA GLN A 235 -9.91 9.46 -17.11
C GLN A 235 -9.68 10.21 -15.80
N ALA A 236 -8.61 11.00 -15.76
CA ALA A 236 -8.36 12.00 -14.72
C ALA A 236 -8.17 13.37 -15.38
N TRP A 237 -8.95 14.36 -14.94
CA TRP A 237 -8.94 15.71 -15.50
C TRP A 237 -8.36 16.72 -14.52
N PHE A 238 -7.58 17.67 -15.02
CA PHE A 238 -7.18 18.87 -14.27
C PHE A 238 -7.84 20.14 -14.85
N LYS A 239 -8.44 20.04 -16.04
CA LYS A 239 -9.29 21.09 -16.64
C LYS A 239 -10.57 20.49 -17.17
N ASN A 240 -11.66 21.27 -17.11
CA ASN A 240 -12.92 20.91 -17.73
C ASN A 240 -12.75 20.72 -19.25
N PRO A 241 -13.15 19.59 -19.86
CA PRO A 241 -12.90 19.31 -21.27
C PRO A 241 -13.62 20.28 -22.21
N ASP A 242 -14.78 20.80 -21.84
CA ASP A 242 -15.59 21.66 -22.72
C ASP A 242 -15.15 23.13 -22.65
N THR A 243 -14.86 23.60 -21.44
CA THR A 243 -14.59 25.02 -21.15
C THR A 243 -13.11 25.34 -20.98
N LEU A 244 -12.27 24.32 -20.74
CA LEU A 244 -10.84 24.42 -20.43
C LEU A 244 -10.51 25.32 -19.23
N ARG A 245 -11.50 25.54 -18.36
CA ARG A 245 -11.32 26.17 -17.05
C ARG A 245 -10.76 25.15 -16.06
N ASP A 246 -10.02 25.65 -15.08
CA ASP A 246 -9.50 24.86 -13.96
C ASP A 246 -10.70 24.35 -13.15
N GLN A 247 -10.96 23.06 -13.33
CA GLN A 247 -12.02 22.29 -12.67
C GLN A 247 -11.52 20.86 -12.57
N PRO A 248 -10.49 20.64 -11.75
CA PRO A 248 -9.87 19.33 -11.60
C PRO A 248 -10.86 18.30 -11.03
N ASP A 249 -10.61 17.04 -11.37
CA ASP A 249 -11.20 15.90 -10.69
C ASP A 249 -10.61 15.82 -9.28
N ARG A 250 -11.41 15.24 -8.36
CA ARG A 250 -11.05 15.09 -6.96
C ARG A 250 -10.80 13.63 -6.63
N ALA A 251 -9.86 13.38 -5.74
CA ALA A 251 -9.74 12.08 -5.07
C ALA A 251 -10.15 12.21 -3.61
N TYR A 252 -10.63 11.10 -3.06
CA TYR A 252 -11.10 11.00 -1.69
C TYR A 252 -10.37 9.87 -0.99
N ALA A 253 -10.07 10.06 0.28
CA ALA A 253 -9.53 9.02 1.15
C ALA A 253 -10.24 9.00 2.50
N HIS A 254 -10.37 7.81 3.08
CA HIS A 254 -10.71 7.68 4.49
C HIS A 254 -9.66 8.36 5.35
N ARG A 255 -10.08 9.21 6.27
CA ARG A 255 -9.19 9.96 7.15
C ARG A 255 -8.75 9.09 8.33
N ILE A 256 -7.48 8.73 8.39
CA ILE A 256 -6.97 7.73 9.33
C ILE A 256 -6.95 8.23 10.77
N SER A 257 -6.67 9.51 11.00
CA SER A 257 -6.74 10.13 12.32
C SER A 257 -8.13 10.01 12.96
N TYR A 258 -9.20 9.96 12.16
CA TYR A 258 -10.56 9.72 12.65
C TYR A 258 -10.75 8.28 13.17
N TYR A 259 -10.06 7.32 12.56
CA TYR A 259 -10.14 5.90 12.90
C TYR A 259 -9.00 5.44 13.82
N SER A 260 -8.10 6.34 14.24
CA SER A 260 -6.84 5.95 14.88
C SER A 260 -7.04 5.17 16.18
N GLY A 261 -7.99 5.56 17.02
CA GLY A 261 -8.30 4.83 18.25
C GLY A 261 -8.74 3.38 17.99
N TRP A 262 -9.61 3.15 16.99
CA TRP A 262 -9.99 1.79 16.59
C TRP A 262 -8.81 1.00 16.00
N ILE A 263 -7.96 1.67 15.21
CA ILE A 263 -6.76 1.05 14.63
C ILE A 263 -5.82 0.60 15.75
N GLU A 264 -5.53 1.48 16.72
CA GLU A 264 -4.65 1.19 17.86
C GLU A 264 -5.21 0.06 18.74
N GLU A 265 -6.49 0.10 19.08
CA GLU A 265 -7.17 -0.98 19.81
C GLU A 265 -7.08 -2.32 19.05
N THR A 266 -7.25 -2.28 17.73
CA THR A 266 -7.15 -3.48 16.89
C THR A 266 -5.71 -4.01 16.83
N LEU A 267 -4.73 -3.13 16.66
CA LEU A 267 -3.31 -3.52 16.64
C LEU A 267 -2.85 -4.08 18.00
N ALA A 268 -3.43 -3.61 19.11
CA ALA A 268 -3.11 -4.11 20.44
C ALA A 268 -3.61 -5.55 20.70
N ILE A 269 -4.68 -5.99 20.02
CA ILE A 269 -5.22 -7.35 20.15
C ILE A 269 -4.66 -8.32 19.11
N ILE A 270 -4.10 -7.81 18.01
CA ILE A 270 -3.37 -8.63 17.05
C ILE A 270 -2.02 -8.93 17.71
N PRO A 271 -1.71 -10.20 18.05
CA PRO A 271 -0.39 -10.51 18.55
C PRO A 271 0.61 -10.05 17.48
N PRO A 272 1.56 -9.14 17.80
CA PRO A 272 2.65 -8.84 16.88
C PRO A 272 3.21 -10.20 16.53
N SER A 273 3.30 -10.54 15.24
CA SER A 273 3.73 -11.86 14.81
C SER A 273 4.91 -12.27 15.68
N LEU A 274 4.64 -13.12 16.66
CA LEU A 274 5.67 -13.72 17.46
C LEU A 274 6.42 -14.47 16.38
N VAL A 275 7.62 -14.01 16.06
CA VAL A 275 8.48 -14.63 15.06
C VAL A 275 8.90 -15.97 15.64
N PHE A 276 7.97 -16.90 15.59
CA PHE A 276 8.09 -18.33 15.78
C PHE A 276 7.23 -18.94 14.69
N GLY A 277 7.78 -18.95 13.49
CA GLY A 277 7.36 -19.86 12.45
C GLY A 277 6.25 -19.39 11.53
N GLY A 278 6.62 -19.29 10.25
CA GLY A 278 5.69 -19.67 9.18
C GLY A 278 5.33 -21.17 9.20
N THR A 279 5.94 -21.93 10.12
CA THR A 279 5.65 -23.33 10.41
C THR A 279 5.72 -23.51 11.93
N LYS A 280 4.68 -24.11 12.52
CA LYS A 280 4.64 -24.38 13.96
C LYS A 280 5.92 -25.15 14.35
N GLY A 281 6.81 -24.56 15.14
CA GLY A 281 8.11 -25.17 15.49
C GLY A 281 9.36 -24.55 14.85
N ASP A 282 9.24 -23.56 13.96
CA ASP A 282 10.36 -22.71 13.52
C ASP A 282 10.56 -21.62 14.58
N ILE A 283 11.44 -21.89 15.54
CA ILE A 283 11.64 -21.06 16.72
C ILE A 283 12.68 -19.96 16.47
N ASN A 284 13.59 -20.15 15.53
CA ASN A 284 14.64 -19.18 15.27
C ASN A 284 14.27 -18.16 14.16
N GLY A 285 13.13 -18.35 13.49
CA GLY A 285 12.62 -17.46 12.46
C GLY A 285 13.32 -17.60 11.11
N ASP A 286 14.08 -18.68 10.88
CA ASP A 286 14.84 -18.91 9.65
C ASP A 286 14.00 -19.56 8.53
N SER A 287 12.70 -19.78 8.78
CA SER A 287 11.73 -20.41 7.87
C SER A 287 11.95 -21.90 7.62
N LEU A 288 12.77 -22.58 8.43
CA LEU A 288 12.96 -24.03 8.41
C LEU A 288 12.69 -24.57 9.82
N VAL A 289 12.05 -25.74 9.93
CA VAL A 289 11.98 -26.47 11.20
C VAL A 289 13.09 -27.52 11.21
N ASN A 290 14.14 -27.26 11.98
CA ASN A 290 15.33 -28.10 12.03
C ASN A 290 15.94 -28.17 13.44
N SER A 291 17.14 -28.73 13.55
CA SER A 291 17.83 -28.88 14.83
C SER A 291 18.16 -27.56 15.53
N MET A 292 18.23 -26.45 14.80
CA MET A 292 18.47 -25.12 15.35
C MET A 292 17.26 -24.60 16.15
N ASP A 293 16.04 -24.97 15.75
CA ASP A 293 14.82 -24.63 16.51
C ASP A 293 14.72 -25.43 17.79
N LEU A 294 15.09 -26.72 17.72
CA LEU A 294 15.20 -27.56 18.90
C LEU A 294 16.25 -26.99 19.88
N ALA A 295 17.37 -26.48 19.38
CA ALA A 295 18.37 -25.83 20.20
C ALA A 295 17.85 -24.52 20.82
N ALA A 296 16.98 -23.80 20.12
CA ALA A 296 16.40 -22.55 20.60
C ALA A 296 15.41 -22.72 21.76
N ILE A 297 14.86 -23.93 21.98
CA ILE A 297 14.09 -24.29 23.19
C ILE A 297 14.96 -24.29 24.44
N ALA A 298 16.24 -24.65 24.33
CA ALA A 298 17.08 -24.96 25.50
C ALA A 298 17.19 -23.81 26.50
N ASN A 299 17.10 -22.56 26.04
CA ASN A 299 17.20 -21.37 26.88
C ASN A 299 15.97 -21.14 27.78
N PHE A 300 14.85 -21.79 27.48
CA PHE A 300 13.60 -21.67 28.23
C PHE A 300 13.11 -23.04 28.74
N TRP A 301 13.94 -24.08 28.66
CA TRP A 301 13.54 -25.43 29.05
C TRP A 301 13.11 -25.49 30.52
N LEU A 302 11.92 -26.05 30.78
CA LEU A 302 11.26 -26.11 32.09
C LEU A 302 10.84 -24.74 32.65
N GLU A 303 10.76 -23.70 31.83
CA GLU A 303 10.08 -22.47 32.23
C GLU A 303 8.60 -22.75 32.46
N THR A 304 8.02 -22.18 33.52
CA THR A 304 6.63 -22.47 33.96
C THR A 304 5.78 -21.22 34.10
N GLU A 305 6.36 -20.05 33.82
CA GLU A 305 5.65 -18.77 33.84
C GLU A 305 5.43 -18.23 32.41
N CYS A 306 5.19 -19.11 31.44
CA CYS A 306 4.87 -18.70 30.08
C CYS A 306 3.44 -18.17 30.02
N SER A 307 3.27 -17.01 29.38
CA SER A 307 1.97 -16.34 29.32
C SER A 307 1.88 -15.43 28.10
N PRO A 308 0.70 -14.96 27.71
CA PRO A 308 0.57 -13.96 26.65
C PRO A 308 1.47 -12.73 26.86
N GLU A 309 1.66 -12.30 28.12
CA GLU A 309 2.43 -11.10 28.48
C GLU A 309 3.93 -11.23 28.19
N ASN A 310 4.50 -12.43 28.24
CA ASN A 310 5.90 -12.68 27.85
C ASN A 310 6.02 -13.36 26.47
N GLY A 311 4.93 -13.30 25.69
CA GLY A 311 4.86 -13.90 24.36
C GLY A 311 5.03 -15.41 24.37
N TRP A 312 4.50 -16.10 25.39
CA TRP A 312 4.64 -17.55 25.59
C TRP A 312 6.11 -17.98 25.69
N CYS A 313 6.84 -17.34 26.60
CA CYS A 313 8.28 -17.51 26.78
C CYS A 313 9.07 -17.23 25.51
N GLN A 314 8.77 -16.10 24.88
CA GLN A 314 9.28 -15.78 23.55
C GLN A 314 8.99 -16.98 22.62
N GLY A 315 7.75 -17.45 22.56
CA GLY A 315 7.23 -18.58 21.78
C GLY A 315 7.99 -19.90 21.85
N ARG A 316 8.69 -20.17 22.96
CA ARG A 316 9.24 -21.50 23.26
C ARG A 316 8.20 -22.42 23.88
N ASP A 317 7.16 -21.86 24.49
CA ASP A 317 5.91 -22.58 24.79
C ASP A 317 5.05 -22.53 23.52
N ILE A 318 5.16 -23.56 22.70
CA ILE A 318 4.57 -23.63 21.34
C ILE A 318 3.13 -24.14 21.41
N ASN A 319 2.79 -24.89 22.45
CA ASN A 319 1.44 -25.38 22.68
C ASN A 319 0.59 -24.43 23.55
N ASN A 320 1.20 -23.38 24.09
CA ASN A 320 0.63 -22.34 24.95
C ASN A 320 0.00 -22.94 26.22
N ASP A 321 0.64 -23.95 26.82
CA ASP A 321 0.15 -24.60 28.05
C ASP A 321 0.65 -23.94 29.34
N GLY A 322 1.46 -22.90 29.22
CA GLY A 322 2.06 -22.16 30.31
C GLY A 322 3.46 -22.63 30.67
N SER A 323 3.98 -23.65 29.99
CA SER A 323 5.28 -24.22 30.32
C SER A 323 6.03 -24.77 29.10
N VAL A 324 7.35 -24.62 29.09
CA VAL A 324 8.21 -25.18 28.03
C VAL A 324 8.64 -26.59 28.42
N THR A 325 8.01 -27.59 27.80
CA THR A 325 8.19 -29.00 28.13
C THR A 325 8.46 -29.86 26.90
N VAL A 326 8.52 -31.18 27.11
CA VAL A 326 8.63 -32.15 26.01
C VAL A 326 7.44 -32.09 25.05
N ALA A 327 6.30 -31.53 25.49
CA ALA A 327 5.14 -31.31 24.64
C ALA A 327 5.47 -30.33 23.49
N ASP A 328 6.26 -29.29 23.76
CA ASP A 328 6.70 -28.32 22.76
C ASP A 328 7.72 -28.92 21.79
N VAL A 329 8.65 -29.73 22.31
CA VAL A 329 9.60 -30.49 21.48
C VAL A 329 8.87 -31.46 20.55
N ALA A 330 7.77 -32.06 21.01
CA ALA A 330 6.94 -32.95 20.18
C ALA A 330 6.27 -32.18 19.04
N VAL A 331 5.90 -30.91 19.25
CA VAL A 331 5.37 -30.04 18.19
C VAL A 331 6.44 -29.76 17.13
N ILE A 332 7.68 -29.44 17.51
CA ILE A 332 8.79 -29.27 16.55
C ILE A 332 8.99 -30.56 15.74
N SER A 333 9.03 -31.71 16.42
CA SER A 333 9.31 -33.01 15.80
C SER A 333 8.25 -33.41 14.77
N GLN A 334 6.99 -33.02 14.97
CA GLN A 334 5.91 -33.24 14.00
C GLN A 334 6.03 -32.36 12.75
N SER A 335 6.74 -31.23 12.85
CA SER A 335 6.90 -30.25 11.78
C SER A 335 8.19 -30.42 10.97
N ILE A 336 9.13 -31.26 11.41
CA ILE A 336 10.37 -31.61 10.66
C ILE A 336 10.07 -32.47 9.40
N ALA A 337 8.85 -33.03 9.29
CA ALA A 337 8.49 -34.01 8.25
C ALA A 337 7.60 -33.48 7.10
N GLN A 338 7.39 -32.16 6.98
CA GLN A 338 6.60 -31.52 5.92
C GLN A 338 7.46 -30.67 4.99
#